data_AF-A0A7X0KQZ2-F1
#
_entry.id   AF-A0A7X0KQZ2-F1
#
_cell.length_a   1.000
_cell.length_b   1.000
_cell.length_c   1.000
_cell.angle_alpha   90.00
_cell.angle_beta   90.00
_cell.angle_gamma   90.00
#
_symmetry.space_group_name_H-M   'P 1'
#
loop_
_entity.id
_entity.type
_entity.pdbx_description
1 polymer ?
#
loop_
_entity_poly.entity_id
_entity_poly.type
_entity_poly.pdbx_seq_one_letter_code
_entity_poly.pdbx_strand_id
1 'polypeptide(L)'
;MEEGRIDLAAPASRYVPNLPETWRSLRVEQFMNHVTGLPDFFDPQHLDRPFPPTLEAALAAASKRPSTSAPDAQTRYAGTNYLVLAAVLQRVTHKPYRLLVEERIIRPLGLHGTVLEPARPPVGMVASYHADNGRAVVDAPIRWPDYAIAQGCIVSTLEDVDTFMSAIADGKLVSRAALLKHWRPYLFPNGAQGGFASGWDYGEQGRWHELGHDGGTKVRVRILYGANLDDHYVMVYLTNGNRDDVWSRTLVDSVQIIAVPR
;
A
#
# COMPACT_ATOMS: atom_id res chain seq x y z
N MET A 1 0.65 -3.83 16.24
CA MET A 1 1.60 -3.07 17.08
C MET A 1 0.97 -2.69 18.40
N GLU A 2 -0.17 -2.00 18.41
CA GLU A 2 -0.86 -1.59 19.64
C GLU A 2 -1.22 -2.78 20.54
N GLU A 3 -1.59 -3.92 19.97
CA GLU A 3 -1.79 -5.18 20.70
C GLU A 3 -0.49 -5.83 21.24
N GLY A 4 0.69 -5.24 21.01
CA GLY A 4 1.99 -5.79 21.42
C GLY A 4 2.46 -7.03 20.66
N ARG A 5 1.71 -7.48 19.64
CA ARG A 5 1.97 -8.76 18.94
C ARG A 5 3.02 -8.70 17.83
N ILE A 6 3.33 -7.50 17.33
CA ILE A 6 4.28 -7.27 16.25
C ILE A 6 5.24 -6.18 16.71
N ASP A 7 6.53 -6.51 16.68
CA ASP A 7 7.65 -5.61 16.88
C ASP A 7 8.19 -5.23 15.49
N LEU A 8 8.14 -3.95 15.16
CA LEU A 8 8.56 -3.46 13.85
C LEU A 8 10.08 -3.55 13.63
N ALA A 9 10.86 -3.49 14.71
CA ALA A 9 12.31 -3.59 14.66
C ALA A 9 12.80 -5.05 14.65
N ALA A 10 11.92 -6.02 14.94
CA ALA A 10 12.26 -7.42 14.85
C ALA A 10 12.41 -7.87 13.38
N PRO A 11 13.32 -8.82 13.11
CA PRO A 11 13.39 -9.44 11.78
C PRO A 11 12.06 -10.11 11.44
N ALA A 12 11.58 -9.95 10.20
CA ALA A 12 10.34 -10.55 9.73
C ALA A 12 10.37 -12.09 9.80
N SER A 13 11.57 -12.69 9.76
CA SER A 13 11.77 -14.14 9.94
C SER A 13 11.34 -14.67 11.31
N ARG A 14 11.26 -13.79 12.33
CA ARG A 14 10.65 -14.13 13.62
C ARG A 14 9.20 -14.59 13.48
N TYR A 15 8.49 -14.04 12.51
CA TYR A 15 7.09 -14.36 12.22
C TYR A 15 6.98 -15.34 11.04
N VAL A 16 7.84 -15.20 10.02
CA VAL A 16 7.82 -16.02 8.80
C VAL A 16 9.14 -16.78 8.70
N PRO A 17 9.30 -17.95 9.36
CA PRO A 17 10.59 -18.64 9.46
C PRO A 17 11.12 -19.15 8.11
N ASN A 18 10.22 -19.35 7.13
CA ASN A 18 10.56 -19.89 5.81
C ASN A 18 10.95 -18.82 4.78
N LEU A 19 11.30 -17.60 5.23
CA LEU A 19 11.86 -16.59 4.32
C LEU A 19 13.19 -17.07 3.70
N PRO A 20 13.49 -16.66 2.45
CA PRO A 20 14.81 -16.82 1.86
C PRO A 20 15.91 -16.34 2.81
N GLU A 21 17.02 -17.07 2.88
CA GLU A 21 18.07 -16.84 3.88
C GLU A 21 18.57 -15.39 3.90
N THR A 22 18.81 -14.82 2.73
CA THR A 22 19.27 -13.44 2.55
C THR A 22 18.27 -12.38 3.01
N TRP A 23 17.01 -12.75 3.24
CA TRP A 23 15.93 -11.85 3.66
C TRP A 23 15.63 -11.97 5.16
N ARG A 24 16.20 -12.96 5.85
CA ARG A 24 15.82 -13.28 7.23
C ARG A 24 16.18 -12.19 8.24
N SER A 25 17.18 -11.37 7.95
CA SER A 25 17.60 -10.25 8.81
C SER A 25 16.79 -8.96 8.59
N LEU A 26 15.99 -8.88 7.53
CA LEU A 26 15.17 -7.71 7.24
C LEU A 26 14.09 -7.52 8.29
N ARG A 27 14.00 -6.32 8.84
CA ARG A 27 13.04 -5.91 9.88
C ARG A 27 11.68 -5.61 9.27
N VAL A 28 10.61 -5.82 10.04
CA VAL A 28 9.22 -5.58 9.59
C VAL A 28 9.04 -4.14 9.08
N GLU A 29 9.62 -3.14 9.76
CA GLU A 29 9.58 -1.75 9.33
C GLU A 29 10.19 -1.51 7.93
N GLN A 30 11.19 -2.30 7.54
CA GLN A 30 11.86 -2.11 6.24
C GLN A 30 10.91 -2.50 5.11
N PHE A 31 10.12 -3.56 5.30
CA PHE A 31 9.07 -3.97 4.37
C PHE A 31 7.98 -2.90 4.26
N MET A 32 7.53 -2.33 5.39
CA MET A 32 6.49 -1.29 5.41
C MET A 32 6.90 0.00 4.71
N ASN A 33 8.19 0.33 4.72
CA ASN A 33 8.72 1.56 4.12
C ASN A 33 9.36 1.36 2.74
N HIS A 34 9.28 0.16 2.18
CA HIS A 34 9.91 -0.19 0.90
C HIS A 34 11.42 0.08 0.85
N VAL A 35 12.13 -0.14 1.95
CA VAL A 35 13.60 0.07 2.06
C VAL A 35 14.36 -1.25 2.13
N THR A 36 13.77 -2.34 1.67
CA THR A 36 14.36 -3.68 1.73
C THR A 36 15.35 -3.94 0.59
N GLY A 37 15.23 -3.23 -0.53
CA GLY A 37 15.99 -3.49 -1.75
C GLY A 37 15.58 -4.77 -2.50
N LEU A 38 14.46 -5.40 -2.12
CA LEU A 38 14.01 -6.64 -2.76
C LEU A 38 13.50 -6.39 -4.18
N PRO A 39 13.70 -7.34 -5.11
CA PRO A 39 13.01 -7.33 -6.40
C PRO A 39 11.52 -7.63 -6.23
N ASP A 40 10.68 -7.10 -7.11
CA ASP A 40 9.23 -7.34 -7.06
C ASP A 40 8.86 -8.74 -7.57
N PHE A 41 7.98 -9.50 -6.94
CA PHE A 41 7.75 -10.94 -7.15
C PHE A 41 7.25 -11.31 -8.56
N PHE A 42 6.79 -10.32 -9.30
CA PHE A 42 6.33 -10.44 -10.69
C PHE A 42 7.16 -9.58 -11.62
N ASP A 43 6.94 -9.76 -12.92
CA ASP A 43 7.47 -8.89 -13.97
C ASP A 43 6.29 -8.12 -14.58
N PRO A 44 6.26 -6.77 -14.48
CA PRO A 44 5.15 -5.98 -15.03
C PRO A 44 5.01 -6.10 -16.55
N GLN A 45 6.05 -6.52 -17.27
CA GLN A 45 6.00 -6.74 -18.72
C GLN A 45 5.39 -8.10 -19.10
N HIS A 46 5.24 -9.02 -18.15
CA HIS A 46 4.85 -10.40 -18.39
C HIS A 46 3.77 -10.88 -17.41
N LEU A 47 2.74 -10.05 -17.21
CA LEU A 47 1.59 -10.34 -16.34
C LEU A 47 0.63 -11.39 -16.93
N ASP A 48 0.85 -11.78 -18.19
CA ASP A 48 0.18 -12.87 -18.89
C ASP A 48 0.69 -14.26 -18.47
N ARG A 49 1.89 -14.33 -17.87
CA ARG A 49 2.49 -15.59 -17.42
C ARG A 49 1.87 -16.06 -16.11
N PRO A 50 1.75 -17.39 -15.90
CA PRO A 50 1.29 -17.94 -14.62
C PRO A 50 2.20 -17.50 -13.46
N PHE A 51 1.58 -17.01 -12.39
CA PHE A 51 2.28 -16.75 -11.13
C PHE A 51 2.72 -18.06 -10.48
N PRO A 52 3.79 -18.04 -9.67
CA PRO A 52 4.15 -19.18 -8.83
C PRO A 52 2.96 -19.66 -7.98
N PRO A 53 2.77 -20.98 -7.78
CA PRO A 53 1.55 -21.53 -7.20
C PRO A 53 1.38 -21.24 -5.71
N THR A 54 2.47 -20.94 -5.00
CA THR A 54 2.46 -20.65 -3.57
C THR A 54 3.29 -19.41 -3.25
N LEU A 55 3.04 -18.83 -2.07
CA LEU A 55 3.83 -17.74 -1.54
C LEU A 55 5.31 -18.13 -1.46
N GLU A 56 5.64 -19.30 -0.93
CA GLU A 56 7.02 -19.78 -0.79
C GLU A 56 7.71 -19.88 -2.15
N ALA A 57 7.02 -20.38 -3.16
CA ALA A 57 7.56 -20.46 -4.53
C ALA A 57 7.79 -19.05 -5.11
N ALA A 58 6.89 -18.10 -4.84
CA ALA A 58 7.05 -16.71 -5.28
C ALA A 58 8.25 -16.02 -4.62
N LEU A 59 8.39 -16.15 -3.28
CA LEU A 59 9.52 -15.57 -2.55
C LEU A 59 10.84 -16.22 -2.96
N ALA A 60 10.87 -17.54 -3.15
CA ALA A 60 12.06 -18.26 -3.60
C ALA A 60 12.46 -17.94 -5.06
N ALA A 61 11.49 -17.70 -5.94
CA ALA A 61 11.76 -17.23 -7.30
C ALA A 61 12.29 -15.80 -7.27
N ALA A 62 11.68 -14.92 -6.47
CA ALA A 62 12.10 -13.54 -6.33
C ALA A 62 13.50 -13.40 -5.73
N SER A 63 13.87 -14.22 -4.74
CA SER A 63 15.20 -14.19 -4.12
C SER A 63 16.35 -14.60 -5.04
N LYS A 64 16.06 -15.19 -6.21
CA LYS A 64 17.06 -15.52 -7.23
C LYS A 64 17.41 -14.34 -8.13
N ARG A 65 16.62 -13.26 -8.10
CA ARG A 65 16.91 -12.04 -8.86
C ARG A 65 17.80 -11.11 -8.04
N PRO A 66 18.62 -10.27 -8.69
CA PRO A 66 19.43 -9.28 -7.99
C PRO A 66 18.57 -8.33 -7.16
N SER A 67 19.04 -8.00 -5.97
CA SER A 67 18.47 -6.89 -5.18
C SER A 67 18.59 -5.58 -5.96
N THR A 68 17.59 -4.73 -5.83
CA THR A 68 17.55 -3.40 -6.48
C THR A 68 18.40 -2.38 -5.73
N SER A 69 18.70 -2.64 -4.45
CA SER A 69 19.65 -1.89 -3.63
C SER A 69 20.03 -2.66 -2.37
N ALA A 70 20.99 -2.12 -1.61
CA ALA A 70 21.17 -2.52 -0.22
C ALA A 70 19.92 -2.15 0.62
N PRO A 71 19.62 -2.91 1.68
CA PRO A 71 18.61 -2.50 2.66
C PRO A 71 18.96 -1.14 3.28
N ASP A 72 17.94 -0.35 3.61
CA ASP A 72 18.05 0.99 4.20
C ASP A 72 18.81 2.02 3.34
N ALA A 73 19.08 1.73 2.06
CA ALA A 73 19.82 2.63 1.17
C ALA A 73 18.92 3.62 0.41
N GLN A 74 17.72 3.20 0.02
CA GLN A 74 16.75 4.02 -0.69
C GLN A 74 15.35 3.37 -0.64
N THR A 75 14.31 4.15 -0.90
CA THR A 75 12.95 3.66 -1.09
C THR A 75 12.80 3.09 -2.50
N ARG A 76 12.44 1.81 -2.60
CA ARG A 76 12.03 1.16 -3.86
C ARG A 76 10.80 0.31 -3.66
N TYR A 77 9.68 0.77 -4.22
CA TYR A 77 8.42 0.05 -4.17
C TYR A 77 8.56 -1.34 -4.77
N ALA A 78 7.98 -2.33 -4.10
CA ALA A 78 7.95 -3.72 -4.53
C ALA A 78 6.79 -4.44 -3.85
N GLY A 79 5.92 -5.07 -4.64
CA GLY A 79 4.82 -5.90 -4.16
C GLY A 79 5.29 -7.06 -3.27
N THR A 80 6.53 -7.54 -3.49
CA THR A 80 7.19 -8.54 -2.61
C THR A 80 7.13 -8.15 -1.13
N ASN A 81 7.26 -6.86 -0.81
CA ASN A 81 7.25 -6.42 0.57
C ASN A 81 5.89 -6.68 1.24
N TYR A 82 4.81 -6.45 0.50
CA TYR A 82 3.45 -6.66 0.98
C TYR A 82 3.06 -8.14 1.02
N LEU A 83 3.68 -9.00 0.19
CA LEU A 83 3.56 -10.45 0.37
C LEU A 83 4.07 -10.90 1.75
N VAL A 84 5.24 -10.39 2.14
CA VAL A 84 5.86 -10.71 3.43
C VAL A 84 5.03 -10.12 4.58
N LEU A 85 4.57 -8.88 4.48
CA LEU A 85 3.72 -8.26 5.51
C LEU A 85 2.39 -9.01 5.69
N ALA A 86 1.75 -9.43 4.60
CA ALA A 86 0.56 -10.27 4.68
C ALA A 86 0.87 -11.60 5.40
N ALA A 87 1.98 -12.25 5.08
CA ALA A 87 2.42 -13.47 5.76
C ALA A 87 2.67 -13.27 7.26
N VAL A 88 3.29 -12.15 7.65
CA VAL A 88 3.47 -11.76 9.06
C VAL A 88 2.12 -11.64 9.76
N LEU A 89 1.17 -10.90 9.16
CA LEU A 89 -0.17 -10.71 9.73
C LEU A 89 -0.92 -12.05 9.87
N GLN A 90 -0.91 -12.88 8.84
CA GLN A 90 -1.57 -14.19 8.86
C GLN A 90 -0.94 -15.12 9.91
N ARG A 91 0.39 -15.12 10.06
CA ARG A 91 1.05 -15.94 11.08
C ARG A 91 0.66 -15.48 12.48
N VAL A 92 0.73 -14.19 12.74
CA VAL A 92 0.47 -13.62 14.07
C VAL A 92 -0.98 -13.81 14.47
N THR A 93 -1.91 -13.65 13.53
CA THR A 93 -3.36 -13.70 13.79
C THR A 93 -3.98 -15.07 13.63
N HIS A 94 -3.30 -16.01 12.95
CA HIS A 94 -3.84 -17.29 12.52
C HIS A 94 -5.10 -17.17 11.64
N LYS A 95 -5.24 -16.04 10.93
CA LYS A 95 -6.37 -15.77 10.04
C LYS A 95 -5.88 -15.49 8.62
N PRO A 96 -6.59 -15.93 7.58
CA PRO A 96 -6.38 -15.46 6.22
C PRO A 96 -6.45 -13.93 6.15
N TYR A 97 -5.60 -13.31 5.32
CA TYR A 97 -5.52 -11.86 5.21
C TYR A 97 -6.87 -11.21 4.85
N ARG A 98 -7.63 -11.83 3.93
CA ARG A 98 -8.99 -11.39 3.55
C ARG A 98 -9.91 -11.28 4.75
N LEU A 99 -9.97 -12.32 5.59
CA LEU A 99 -10.81 -12.33 6.80
C LEU A 99 -10.34 -11.28 7.81
N LEU A 100 -9.02 -11.09 7.93
CA LEU A 100 -8.48 -10.07 8.83
C LEU A 100 -8.91 -8.65 8.43
N VAL A 101 -8.83 -8.32 7.14
CA VAL A 101 -9.29 -7.02 6.61
C VAL A 101 -10.80 -6.87 6.75
N GLU A 102 -11.55 -7.94 6.47
CA GLU A 102 -13.01 -7.92 6.59
C GLU A 102 -13.47 -7.65 8.03
N GLU A 103 -12.90 -8.36 9.00
CA GLU A 103 -13.26 -8.24 10.40
C GLU A 103 -12.79 -6.95 11.07
N ARG A 104 -11.62 -6.42 10.67
CA ARG A 104 -10.99 -5.27 11.35
C ARG A 104 -11.26 -3.94 10.68
N ILE A 105 -11.62 -3.92 9.39
CA ILE A 105 -11.76 -2.70 8.60
C ILE A 105 -13.14 -2.63 7.96
N ILE A 106 -13.47 -3.59 7.08
CA ILE A 106 -14.66 -3.50 6.23
C ILE A 106 -15.95 -3.53 7.06
N ARG A 107 -16.16 -4.57 7.89
CA ARG A 107 -17.39 -4.69 8.69
C ARG A 107 -17.53 -3.61 9.75
N PRO A 108 -16.49 -3.25 10.54
CA PRO A 108 -16.62 -2.20 11.56
C PRO A 108 -16.93 -0.82 10.99
N LEU A 109 -16.48 -0.51 9.77
CA LEU A 109 -16.72 0.77 9.11
C LEU A 109 -17.93 0.74 8.16
N GLY A 110 -18.56 -0.42 7.94
CA GLY A 110 -19.70 -0.55 7.04
C GLY A 110 -19.36 -0.32 5.56
N LEU A 111 -18.17 -0.74 5.11
CA LEU A 111 -17.68 -0.51 3.75
C LEU A 111 -18.32 -1.49 2.75
N HIS A 112 -19.59 -1.27 2.40
CA HIS A 112 -20.39 -2.21 1.61
C HIS A 112 -19.97 -2.34 0.13
N GLY A 113 -19.28 -1.34 -0.41
CA GLY A 113 -18.73 -1.34 -1.76
C GLY A 113 -17.31 -1.92 -1.84
N THR A 114 -16.72 -2.31 -0.72
CA THR A 114 -15.32 -2.75 -0.63
C THR A 114 -15.20 -4.26 -0.57
N VAL A 115 -14.45 -4.84 -1.51
CA VAL A 115 -14.21 -6.29 -1.58
C VAL A 115 -12.75 -6.61 -1.87
N LEU A 116 -12.32 -7.74 -1.32
CA LEU A 116 -11.01 -8.36 -1.57
C LEU A 116 -11.22 -9.64 -2.40
N GLU A 117 -11.83 -9.51 -3.58
CA GLU A 117 -12.10 -10.67 -4.46
C GLU A 117 -12.00 -10.28 -5.95
N PRO A 118 -10.78 -10.01 -6.46
CA PRO A 118 -10.61 -9.54 -7.84
C PRO A 118 -11.06 -10.57 -8.89
N ALA A 119 -11.14 -11.86 -8.53
CA ALA A 119 -11.59 -12.93 -9.43
C ALA A 119 -13.08 -12.84 -9.80
N ARG A 120 -13.88 -12.09 -9.02
CA ARG A 120 -15.31 -11.87 -9.26
C ARG A 120 -15.60 -10.38 -9.10
N PRO A 121 -15.43 -9.58 -10.17
CA PRO A 121 -15.67 -8.15 -10.08
C PRO A 121 -17.12 -7.88 -9.62
N PRO A 122 -17.33 -6.94 -8.69
CA PRO A 122 -18.67 -6.54 -8.28
C PRO A 122 -19.53 -6.08 -9.46
N VAL A 123 -20.84 -6.27 -9.34
CA VAL A 123 -21.80 -5.70 -10.30
C VAL A 123 -21.66 -4.17 -10.28
N GLY A 124 -21.52 -3.57 -11.46
CA GLY A 124 -21.35 -2.12 -11.60
C GLY A 124 -19.91 -1.62 -11.46
N MET A 125 -18.92 -2.51 -11.30
CA MET A 125 -17.51 -2.13 -11.37
C MET A 125 -17.20 -1.50 -12.74
N VAL A 126 -16.62 -0.30 -12.72
CA VAL A 126 -16.23 0.41 -13.95
C VAL A 126 -15.03 -0.26 -14.61
N ALA A 127 -15.01 -0.28 -15.94
CA ALA A 127 -13.83 -0.69 -16.68
C ALA A 127 -12.71 0.34 -16.50
N SER A 128 -11.50 -0.16 -16.27
CA SER A 128 -10.27 0.63 -16.18
C SER A 128 -9.62 0.75 -17.56
N TYR A 129 -8.96 1.87 -17.82
CA TYR A 129 -8.32 2.19 -19.10
C TYR A 129 -6.89 2.72 -18.91
N HIS A 130 -6.03 2.50 -19.90
CA HIS A 130 -4.73 3.16 -20.06
C HIS A 130 -4.61 3.78 -21.45
N ALA A 131 -3.65 4.70 -21.61
CA ALA A 131 -3.34 5.28 -22.91
C ALA A 131 -2.39 4.38 -23.70
N ASP A 132 -2.73 4.09 -24.96
CA ASP A 132 -1.85 3.48 -25.94
C ASP A 132 -1.90 4.30 -27.22
N ASN A 133 -0.80 4.99 -27.55
CA ASN A 133 -0.67 5.84 -28.74
C ASN A 133 -1.86 6.81 -28.93
N GLY A 134 -2.29 7.46 -27.84
CA GLY A 134 -3.40 8.42 -27.82
C GLY A 134 -4.81 7.81 -27.83
N ARG A 135 -4.93 6.48 -27.73
CA ARG A 135 -6.21 5.77 -27.60
C ARG A 135 -6.38 5.24 -26.19
N ALA A 136 -7.62 5.27 -25.69
CA ALA A 136 -7.97 4.60 -24.45
C ALA A 136 -8.15 3.09 -24.71
N VAL A 137 -7.36 2.27 -24.04
CA VAL A 137 -7.41 0.81 -24.10
C VAL A 137 -7.87 0.27 -22.76
N VAL A 138 -8.79 -0.69 -22.77
CA VAL A 138 -9.29 -1.34 -21.55
C VAL A 138 -8.17 -2.16 -20.92
N ASP A 139 -7.96 -2.00 -19.62
CA ASP A 139 -7.01 -2.80 -18.85
C ASP A 139 -7.45 -4.27 -18.83
N ALA A 140 -6.54 -5.17 -19.17
CA ALA A 140 -6.77 -6.59 -18.98
C ALA A 140 -6.79 -6.92 -17.48
N PRO A 141 -7.74 -7.73 -17.00
CA PRO A 141 -7.77 -8.12 -15.60
C PRO A 141 -6.57 -9.01 -15.29
N ILE A 142 -5.81 -8.64 -14.26
CA ILE A 142 -4.71 -9.46 -13.75
C ILE A 142 -5.29 -10.47 -12.75
N ARG A 143 -5.07 -11.76 -13.01
CA ARG A 143 -5.45 -12.83 -12.09
C ARG A 143 -4.36 -13.03 -11.05
N TRP A 144 -4.29 -12.10 -10.11
CA TRP A 144 -3.37 -12.21 -8.98
C TRP A 144 -3.67 -13.47 -8.15
N PRO A 145 -2.62 -14.18 -7.68
CA PRO A 145 -2.80 -15.30 -6.76
C PRO A 145 -3.27 -14.80 -5.39
N ASP A 146 -3.99 -15.64 -4.63
CA ASP A 146 -4.57 -15.24 -3.34
C ASP A 146 -3.53 -14.70 -2.34
N TYR A 147 -2.29 -15.20 -2.37
CA TYR A 147 -1.22 -14.72 -1.50
C TYR A 147 -0.77 -13.28 -1.82
N ALA A 148 -1.11 -12.75 -3.00
CA ALA A 148 -0.76 -11.41 -3.45
C ALA A 148 -1.83 -10.35 -3.16
N ILE A 149 -2.92 -10.73 -2.48
CA ILE A 149 -4.08 -9.86 -2.30
C ILE A 149 -3.75 -8.52 -1.59
N ALA A 150 -2.77 -8.54 -0.69
CA ALA A 150 -2.37 -7.38 0.09
C ALA A 150 -1.63 -6.30 -0.70
N GLN A 151 -1.14 -6.59 -1.91
CA GLN A 151 -0.36 -5.62 -2.69
C GLN A 151 -1.19 -4.67 -3.55
N GLY A 152 -2.47 -4.98 -3.84
CA GLY A 152 -3.27 -4.13 -4.74
C GLY A 152 -4.55 -4.76 -5.31
N CYS A 153 -5.16 -5.70 -4.59
CA CYS A 153 -6.34 -6.44 -5.08
C CYS A 153 -7.67 -5.99 -4.45
N ILE A 154 -7.72 -4.77 -3.92
CA ILE A 154 -8.92 -4.21 -3.30
C ILE A 154 -9.74 -3.50 -4.37
N VAL A 155 -11.03 -3.80 -4.42
CA VAL A 155 -12.03 -3.03 -5.17
C VAL A 155 -12.86 -2.27 -4.15
N SER A 156 -13.17 -1.00 -4.41
CA SER A 156 -13.90 -0.14 -3.49
C SER A 156 -14.66 0.96 -4.26
N THR A 157 -15.44 1.77 -3.54
CA THR A 157 -16.17 2.94 -4.06
C THR A 157 -15.55 4.23 -3.52
N LEU A 158 -15.95 5.38 -4.07
CA LEU A 158 -15.49 6.68 -3.59
C LEU A 158 -15.88 6.88 -2.11
N GLU A 159 -17.12 6.54 -1.77
CA GLU A 159 -17.70 6.71 -0.44
C GLU A 159 -17.02 5.82 0.61
N ASP A 160 -16.70 4.57 0.24
CA ASP A 160 -16.03 3.65 1.15
C ASP A 160 -14.57 4.06 1.39
N VAL A 161 -13.86 4.50 0.34
CA VAL A 161 -12.49 4.99 0.47
C VAL A 161 -12.47 6.26 1.32
N ASP A 162 -13.39 7.20 1.12
CA ASP A 162 -13.53 8.40 1.96
C ASP A 162 -13.80 8.04 3.42
N THR A 163 -14.72 7.11 3.67
CA THR A 163 -15.03 6.61 5.01
C THR A 163 -13.81 5.98 5.67
N PHE A 164 -13.06 5.15 4.93
CA PHE A 164 -11.85 4.49 5.42
C PHE A 164 -10.77 5.52 5.78
N MET A 165 -10.46 6.44 4.88
CA MET A 165 -9.40 7.44 5.08
C MET A 165 -9.75 8.37 6.26
N SER A 166 -11.00 8.82 6.35
CA SER A 166 -11.51 9.62 7.48
C SER A 166 -11.45 8.85 8.79
N ALA A 167 -11.85 7.58 8.81
CA ALA A 167 -11.80 6.75 10.01
C ALA A 167 -10.37 6.52 10.53
N ILE A 168 -9.37 6.42 9.63
CA ILE A 168 -7.97 6.36 10.03
C ILE A 168 -7.56 7.69 10.68
N ALA A 169 -7.79 8.82 10.02
CA ALA A 169 -7.40 10.14 10.55
C ALA A 169 -8.07 10.44 11.91
N ASP A 170 -9.31 9.99 12.09
CA ASP A 170 -10.07 10.06 13.34
C ASP A 170 -9.56 9.11 14.44
N GLY A 171 -8.65 8.22 14.12
CA GLY A 171 -8.10 7.25 15.05
C GLY A 171 -9.06 6.12 15.43
N LYS A 172 -10.06 5.82 14.59
CA LYS A 172 -11.06 4.76 14.83
C LYS A 172 -10.49 3.35 14.63
N LEU A 173 -9.46 3.21 13.80
CA LEU A 173 -8.81 1.93 13.50
C LEU A 173 -7.49 1.73 14.26
N VAL A 174 -6.72 2.80 14.42
CA VAL A 174 -5.42 2.86 15.10
C VAL A 174 -5.41 4.17 15.87
N SER A 175 -4.94 4.21 17.11
CA SER A 175 -4.97 5.47 17.87
C SER A 175 -4.17 6.58 17.17
N ARG A 176 -4.65 7.83 17.23
CA ARG A 176 -3.94 9.00 16.68
C ARG A 176 -2.50 9.10 17.18
N ALA A 177 -2.26 8.73 18.44
CA ALA A 177 -0.91 8.70 19.02
C ALA A 177 0.00 7.68 18.33
N ALA A 178 -0.51 6.47 18.06
CA ALA A 178 0.24 5.47 17.31
C ALA A 178 0.44 5.89 15.85
N LEU A 179 -0.58 6.47 15.20
CA LEU A 179 -0.46 7.02 13.85
C LEU A 179 0.65 8.07 13.81
N LEU A 180 0.58 9.15 14.58
CA LEU A 180 1.61 10.20 14.60
C LEU A 180 3.03 9.70 14.91
N LYS A 181 3.16 8.61 15.68
CA LYS A 181 4.45 7.96 15.92
C LYS A 181 5.02 7.26 14.68
N HIS A 182 4.16 6.61 13.89
CA HIS A 182 4.55 5.75 12.76
C HIS A 182 4.41 6.44 11.39
N TRP A 183 3.66 7.53 11.33
CA TRP A 183 3.49 8.46 10.21
C TRP A 183 4.61 9.49 10.18
N ARG A 184 5.83 8.97 10.23
CA ARG A 184 7.06 9.74 10.07
C ARG A 184 7.84 9.10 8.93
N PRO A 185 8.49 9.90 8.07
CA PRO A 185 9.26 9.36 6.97
C PRO A 185 10.39 8.49 7.54
N TYR A 186 10.65 7.37 6.86
CA TYR A 186 11.77 6.51 7.24
C TYR A 186 13.08 7.30 7.20
N LEU A 187 13.92 7.19 8.24
CA LEU A 187 15.23 7.83 8.26
C LEU A 187 16.29 6.83 7.85
N PHE A 188 16.95 7.10 6.74
CA PHE A 188 18.09 6.32 6.29
C PHE A 188 19.31 6.53 7.21
N PRO A 189 20.28 5.60 7.25
CA PRO A 189 21.49 5.72 8.06
C PRO A 189 22.31 7.00 7.77
N ASN A 190 22.19 7.57 6.58
CA ASN A 190 22.85 8.81 6.19
C ASN A 190 22.08 10.08 6.63
N GLY A 191 20.95 9.94 7.33
CA GLY A 191 20.11 11.03 7.80
C GLY A 191 19.09 11.56 6.78
N ALA A 192 19.10 11.08 5.54
CA ALA A 192 18.09 11.44 4.55
C ALA A 192 16.74 10.79 4.86
N GLN A 193 15.66 11.45 4.45
CA GLN A 193 14.30 10.94 4.59
C GLN A 193 13.91 10.07 3.37
N GLY A 194 13.24 8.96 3.64
CA GLY A 194 12.59 8.13 2.66
C GLY A 194 11.23 8.69 2.24
N GLY A 195 10.72 8.23 1.10
CA GLY A 195 9.44 8.68 0.55
C GLY A 195 8.21 8.01 1.17
N PHE A 196 8.40 7.13 2.16
CA PHE A 196 7.32 6.38 2.79
C PHE A 196 7.36 6.51 4.32
N ALA A 197 6.18 6.41 4.92
CA ALA A 197 5.95 6.35 6.35
C ALA A 197 4.96 5.22 6.68
N SER A 198 5.50 4.04 6.98
CA SER A 198 4.75 2.87 7.46
C SER A 198 3.59 2.46 6.56
N GLY A 199 3.85 2.34 5.25
CA GLY A 199 2.87 1.89 4.25
C GLY A 199 2.17 3.02 3.49
N TRP A 200 2.53 4.26 3.75
CA TRP A 200 1.98 5.45 3.10
C TRP A 200 3.08 6.24 2.40
N ASP A 201 2.82 6.73 1.19
CA ASP A 201 3.59 7.81 0.58
C ASP A 201 3.61 9.01 1.54
N TYR A 202 4.77 9.62 1.74
CA TYR A 202 4.93 10.77 2.62
C TYR A 202 5.43 12.00 1.86
N GLY A 203 4.84 13.14 2.18
CA GLY A 203 5.25 14.46 1.71
C GLY A 203 5.05 15.53 2.76
N GLU A 204 5.58 16.72 2.49
CA GLU A 204 5.35 17.92 3.28
C GLU A 204 5.07 19.09 2.35
N GLN A 205 4.06 19.90 2.69
CA GLN A 205 3.72 21.11 1.97
C GLN A 205 3.46 22.25 2.97
N GLY A 206 4.44 23.14 3.13
CA GLY A 206 4.36 24.21 4.12
C GLY A 206 4.27 23.65 5.53
N ARG A 207 3.16 23.91 6.22
CA ARG A 207 2.89 23.40 7.58
C ARG A 207 2.22 22.02 7.63
N TRP A 208 1.84 21.49 6.47
CA TRP A 208 1.07 20.26 6.36
C TRP A 208 1.98 19.09 6.07
N HIS A 209 1.83 18.03 6.87
CA HIS A 209 2.27 16.70 6.51
C HIS A 209 1.23 16.09 5.56
N GLU A 210 1.69 15.40 4.54
CA GLU A 210 0.84 14.70 3.57
C GLU A 210 1.13 13.21 3.64
N LEU A 211 0.07 12.41 3.79
CA LEU A 211 0.13 10.97 3.71
C LEU A 211 -0.87 10.40 2.73
N GLY A 212 -0.50 9.34 2.02
CA GLY A 212 -1.44 8.68 1.14
C GLY A 212 -0.88 7.51 0.39
N HIS A 213 -1.57 7.16 -0.69
CA HIS A 213 -1.10 6.16 -1.61
C HIS A 213 -1.66 6.45 -3.00
N ASP A 214 -0.86 6.18 -4.03
CA ASP A 214 -1.32 6.18 -5.42
C ASP A 214 -1.57 4.73 -5.89
N GLY A 215 -2.67 4.50 -6.60
CA GLY A 215 -2.99 3.21 -7.23
C GLY A 215 -2.86 3.34 -8.74
N GLY A 216 -1.62 3.46 -9.22
CA GLY A 216 -1.33 3.85 -10.60
C GLY A 216 -1.90 5.23 -10.93
N THR A 217 -2.27 5.46 -12.20
CA THR A 217 -2.86 6.72 -12.66
C THR A 217 -4.35 6.89 -12.31
N LYS A 218 -4.89 5.98 -11.48
CA LYS A 218 -6.35 5.81 -11.27
C LYS A 218 -6.83 6.17 -9.88
N VAL A 219 -6.03 5.90 -8.87
CA VAL A 219 -6.39 6.16 -7.47
C VAL A 219 -5.38 7.10 -6.86
N ARG A 220 -5.86 8.11 -6.14
CA ARG A 220 -5.04 8.94 -5.27
C ARG A 220 -5.83 9.28 -4.01
N VAL A 221 -5.32 8.84 -2.87
CA VAL A 221 -5.88 9.16 -1.55
C VAL A 221 -4.86 9.95 -0.76
N ARG A 222 -5.29 10.99 -0.04
CA ARG A 222 -4.42 11.84 0.78
C ARG A 222 -5.09 12.23 2.09
N ILE A 223 -4.30 12.28 3.15
CA ILE A 223 -4.60 12.92 4.43
C ILE A 223 -3.55 14.01 4.60
N LEU A 224 -3.99 15.27 4.67
CA LEU A 224 -3.15 16.39 5.05
C LEU A 224 -3.42 16.73 6.51
N TYR A 225 -2.39 16.86 7.34
CA TYR A 225 -2.55 17.16 8.76
C TYR A 225 -1.44 18.08 9.28
N GLY A 226 -1.77 18.89 10.28
CA GLY A 226 -0.84 19.83 10.90
C GLY A 226 0.06 19.14 11.93
N ALA A 227 0.39 19.86 13.01
CA ALA A 227 1.19 19.30 14.10
C ALA A 227 0.54 18.09 14.80
N ASN A 228 -0.79 18.01 14.71
CA ASN A 228 -1.60 16.88 15.17
C ASN A 228 -2.74 16.61 14.16
N LEU A 229 -3.46 15.51 14.35
CA LEU A 229 -4.59 15.10 13.50
C LEU A 229 -5.91 15.80 13.87
N ASP A 230 -5.88 16.84 14.71
CA ASP A 230 -7.11 17.54 15.13
C ASP A 230 -7.67 18.41 14.00
N ASP A 231 -6.79 18.99 13.18
CA ASP A 231 -7.13 19.66 11.93
C ASP A 231 -6.50 18.86 10.78
N HIS A 232 -7.35 18.21 9.99
CA HIS A 232 -6.92 17.40 8.86
C HIS A 232 -7.90 17.45 7.69
N TYR A 233 -7.38 17.24 6.49
CA TYR A 233 -8.14 17.19 5.25
C TYR A 233 -7.95 15.82 4.61
N VAL A 234 -9.06 15.16 4.29
CA VAL A 234 -9.06 13.94 3.49
C VAL A 234 -9.37 14.30 2.05
N MET A 235 -8.59 13.77 1.12
CA MET A 235 -8.83 13.89 -0.31
C MET A 235 -8.83 12.52 -0.95
N VAL A 236 -9.89 12.21 -1.67
CA VAL A 236 -10.01 10.98 -2.44
C VAL A 236 -10.30 11.34 -3.88
N TYR A 237 -9.45 10.84 -4.79
CA TYR A 237 -9.61 10.98 -6.22
C TYR A 237 -9.56 9.61 -6.88
N LEU A 238 -10.64 9.27 -7.56
CA LEU A 238 -10.77 8.07 -8.37
C LEU A 238 -11.05 8.46 -9.82
N THR A 239 -10.31 7.85 -10.74
CA THR A 239 -10.60 7.89 -12.18
C THR A 239 -10.47 6.48 -12.75
N ASN A 240 -11.24 6.18 -13.79
CA ASN A 240 -11.09 4.91 -14.50
C ASN A 240 -9.97 4.95 -15.56
N GLY A 241 -9.20 6.05 -15.63
CA GLY A 241 -8.07 6.23 -16.54
C GLY A 241 -8.17 7.60 -17.23
N ASN A 242 -7.14 7.95 -17.99
CA ASN A 242 -7.20 9.14 -18.84
C ASN A 242 -6.45 8.90 -20.16
N ARG A 243 -6.84 9.63 -21.21
CA ARG A 243 -6.32 9.45 -22.57
C ARG A 243 -4.84 9.80 -22.70
N ASP A 244 -4.34 10.65 -21.81
CA ASP A 244 -3.01 11.24 -21.91
C ASP A 244 -2.05 10.66 -20.84
N ASP A 245 -2.49 9.60 -20.14
CA ASP A 245 -1.84 8.94 -18.99
C ASP A 245 -1.24 9.89 -17.94
N VAL A 246 -1.89 11.04 -17.74
CA VAL A 246 -1.48 12.04 -16.77
C VAL A 246 -1.65 11.48 -15.37
N TRP A 247 -0.58 11.53 -14.57
CA TRP A 247 -0.65 11.17 -13.17
C TRP A 247 -1.58 12.12 -12.41
N SER A 248 -2.45 11.55 -11.59
CA SER A 248 -3.42 12.25 -10.74
C SER A 248 -2.80 13.32 -9.83
N ARG A 249 -1.48 13.21 -9.56
CA ARG A 249 -0.69 14.16 -8.79
C ARG A 249 -0.92 15.61 -9.22
N THR A 250 -0.79 15.94 -10.51
CA THR A 250 -0.92 17.34 -10.96
C THR A 250 -2.29 17.94 -10.63
N LEU A 251 -3.36 17.16 -10.78
CA LEU A 251 -4.72 17.61 -10.49
C LEU A 251 -4.95 17.75 -8.98
N VAL A 252 -4.60 16.72 -8.21
CA VAL A 252 -4.84 16.70 -6.76
C VAL A 252 -4.00 17.74 -6.04
N ASP A 253 -2.72 17.89 -6.40
CA ASP A 253 -1.84 18.90 -5.80
C ASP A 253 -2.35 20.31 -6.11
N SER A 254 -2.93 20.53 -7.30
CA SER A 254 -3.56 21.82 -7.65
C SER A 254 -4.82 22.09 -6.82
N VAL A 255 -5.64 21.07 -6.56
CA VAL A 255 -6.81 21.19 -5.66
C VAL A 255 -6.36 21.44 -4.23
N GLN A 256 -5.31 20.76 -3.75
CA GLN A 256 -4.73 20.98 -2.41
C GLN A 256 -4.32 22.44 -2.21
N ILE A 257 -3.62 23.02 -3.18
CA ILE A 257 -3.19 24.43 -3.13
C ILE A 257 -4.36 25.41 -2.99
N ILE A 258 -5.53 25.07 -3.53
CA ILE A 258 -6.73 25.92 -3.51
C ILE A 258 -7.58 25.67 -2.26
N ALA A 259 -7.76 24.41 -1.89
CA ALA A 259 -8.72 23.99 -0.88
C ALA A 259 -8.16 24.01 0.55
N VAL A 260 -6.84 23.86 0.72
CA VAL A 260 -6.21 23.76 2.04
C VAL A 260 -5.69 25.14 2.47
N PRO A 261 -6.02 25.62 3.69
CA PRO A 261 -5.47 26.86 4.22
C PRO A 261 -3.94 26.82 4.27
N ARG A 262 -3.30 27.95 3.94
CA ARG A 262 -1.84 28.09 3.99
C ARG A 262 -1.30 28.14 5.43
#